data_AF-A0A1J3I041-F1
#
_entry.id   AF-A0A1J3I041-F1
#
_cell.length_a   1.000
_cell.length_b   1.000
_cell.length_c   1.000
_cell.angle_alpha   90.00
_cell.angle_beta   90.00
_cell.angle_gamma   90.00
#
_symmetry.space_group_name_H-M   'P 1'
#
loop_
_entity.id
_entity.type
_entity.pdbx_description
1 polymer ?
#
loop_
_entity_poly.entity_id
_entity_poly.type
_entity_poly.pdbx_seq_one_letter_code
_entity_poly.pdbx_strand_id
1 'polypeptide(L)'
;MMMSMRFCVFGVFLFFLVPSPVSAGFYPNSSAIPPDLRRNATGNVWNSFLNFTGCHAGMKVDGLYKLKQYFKHFGYIPETHAGNFTDDFDDILKNAVEMYQRNFQLNVTGELDDLTLNHVVIPRCGVADVVNGTSTMHSGRRTYEVSFAGRGPRFHVVKRYSFFPGEPRWPERRRDLTYAFEPRNALTDEVKSVFSRAFVRWGEVIPLTFTRSETFSTSDIRIGFYSGSGDHGDGSPFDGPGGVLAHAFPPTNGRCHFDGDENWLISGNGGNGRFNTRAVDLESVAVHEIGHLLGLDHSSAVGAVMNPKMPSGTRKVVLTTDDVEGVRSLYGANPNFIGSTTRPPP
;
A
#
# COMPACT_ATOMS: atom_id res chain seq x y z
N MET A 1 -5.97 -31.67 67.43
CA MET A 1 -5.18 -30.68 66.68
C MET A 1 -6.02 -30.27 65.46
N MET A 2 -6.81 -29.20 65.59
CA MET A 2 -7.73 -28.73 64.54
C MET A 2 -6.96 -27.87 63.53
N MET A 3 -7.01 -28.24 62.26
CA MET A 3 -6.32 -27.56 61.17
C MET A 3 -7.19 -26.43 60.63
N SER A 4 -6.72 -25.19 60.76
CA SER A 4 -7.41 -23.98 60.31
C SER A 4 -7.29 -23.85 58.80
N MET A 5 -8.42 -23.84 58.10
CA MET A 5 -8.50 -23.69 56.64
C MET A 5 -8.68 -22.21 56.31
N ARG A 6 -7.64 -21.56 55.77
CA ARG A 6 -7.68 -20.17 55.33
C ARG A 6 -8.18 -20.10 53.88
N PHE A 7 -9.35 -19.51 53.66
CA PHE A 7 -9.83 -19.16 52.32
C PHE A 7 -9.11 -17.90 51.84
N CYS A 8 -8.33 -18.01 50.76
CA CYS A 8 -7.83 -16.86 50.01
C CYS A 8 -8.89 -16.43 48.99
N VAL A 9 -9.47 -15.25 49.18
CA VAL A 9 -10.31 -14.60 48.17
C VAL A 9 -9.38 -14.00 47.12
N PHE A 10 -9.27 -14.63 45.96
CA PHE A 10 -8.63 -14.01 44.80
C PHE A 10 -9.58 -12.93 44.26
N GLY A 11 -9.23 -11.66 44.51
CA GLY A 11 -9.88 -10.53 43.86
C GLY A 11 -9.61 -10.59 42.36
N VAL A 12 -10.63 -10.87 41.56
CA VAL A 12 -10.58 -10.71 40.11
C VAL A 12 -10.54 -9.21 39.83
N PHE A 13 -9.35 -8.67 39.63
CA PHE A 13 -9.19 -7.35 39.03
C PHE A 13 -9.66 -7.47 37.57
N LEU A 14 -10.89 -7.06 37.30
CA LEU A 14 -11.32 -6.74 35.95
C LEU A 14 -10.48 -5.54 35.49
N PHE A 15 -9.40 -5.81 34.76
CA PHE A 15 -8.74 -4.79 33.97
C PHE A 15 -9.75 -4.35 32.91
N PHE A 16 -10.39 -3.21 33.13
CA PHE A 16 -11.01 -2.48 32.04
C PHE A 16 -9.88 -2.10 31.08
N LEU A 17 -9.78 -2.80 29.94
CA LEU A 17 -8.98 -2.40 28.80
C LEU A 17 -9.48 -1.01 28.37
N VAL A 18 -8.82 0.03 28.86
CA VAL A 18 -8.95 1.37 28.29
C VAL A 18 -8.51 1.24 26.83
N PRO A 19 -9.34 1.60 25.83
CA PRO A 19 -8.89 1.61 24.45
C PRO A 19 -7.69 2.55 24.36
N SER A 20 -6.51 1.99 24.13
CA SER A 20 -5.32 2.80 23.89
C SER A 20 -5.47 3.40 22.50
N PRO A 21 -5.49 4.73 22.35
CA PRO A 21 -5.53 5.35 21.03
C PRO A 21 -4.32 4.87 20.22
N VAL A 22 -4.51 4.79 18.89
CA VAL A 22 -3.42 4.45 17.97
C VAL A 22 -2.21 5.39 18.19
N SER A 23 -0.99 4.88 18.08
CA SER A 23 0.24 5.68 18.21
C SER A 23 0.51 6.61 17.01
N ALA A 24 -0.38 6.60 16.00
CA ALA A 24 -0.18 7.29 14.74
C ALA A 24 -0.20 8.81 14.91
N GLY A 25 0.79 9.49 14.34
CA GLY A 25 0.83 10.96 14.31
C GLY A 25 -0.01 11.48 13.16
N PHE A 26 -1.07 12.27 13.43
CA PHE A 26 -1.87 12.92 12.39
C PHE A 26 -1.63 14.43 12.39
N TYR A 27 -1.14 14.96 11.26
CA TYR A 27 -0.75 16.37 11.13
C TYR A 27 -1.52 17.08 10.02
N PRO A 28 -2.21 18.20 10.31
CA PRO A 28 -3.04 18.90 9.34
C PRO A 28 -2.23 19.59 8.22
N ASN A 29 -0.92 19.78 8.40
CA ASN A 29 0.00 20.27 7.37
C ASN A 29 1.46 20.06 7.79
N SER A 30 2.41 20.28 6.87
CA SER A 30 3.85 20.12 7.14
C SER A 30 4.39 21.03 8.25
N SER A 31 3.76 22.20 8.47
CA SER A 31 4.15 23.14 9.54
C SER A 31 3.59 22.76 10.91
N ALA A 32 2.70 21.77 10.99
CA ALA A 32 2.21 21.21 12.25
C ALA A 32 3.07 20.04 12.75
N ILE A 33 3.95 19.49 11.90
CA ILE A 33 4.87 18.41 12.29
C ILE A 33 5.91 18.98 13.26
N PRO A 34 6.15 18.38 14.44
CA PRO A 34 7.19 18.81 15.38
C PRO A 34 8.60 18.92 14.73
N PRO A 35 9.43 19.93 15.03
CA PRO A 35 10.73 20.13 14.37
C PRO A 35 11.74 18.97 14.52
N ASP A 36 11.68 18.25 15.63
CA ASP A 36 12.38 17.00 15.90
C ASP A 36 11.94 15.90 14.92
N LEU A 37 10.63 15.81 14.63
CA LEU A 37 10.11 14.96 13.57
C LEU A 37 10.39 15.53 12.16
N ARG A 38 10.59 16.83 11.97
CA ARG A 38 10.99 17.37 10.64
C ARG A 38 12.43 17.01 10.24
N ARG A 39 13.34 16.89 11.23
CA ARG A 39 14.76 16.59 11.03
C ARG A 39 15.11 15.11 11.22
N ASN A 40 14.40 14.42 12.12
CA ASN A 40 14.61 13.02 12.49
C ASN A 40 13.39 12.09 12.28
N ALA A 41 12.21 12.56 11.83
CA ALA A 41 11.18 11.61 11.36
C ALA A 41 11.49 11.22 9.92
N THR A 42 11.80 9.98 9.62
CA THR A 42 11.98 8.77 10.42
C THR A 42 13.10 8.06 9.70
N GLY A 43 14.04 7.46 10.42
CA GLY A 43 14.95 6.52 9.79
C GLY A 43 14.08 5.42 9.21
N ASN A 44 13.76 5.51 7.91
CA ASN A 44 13.07 4.45 7.21
C ASN A 44 13.79 3.16 7.55
N VAL A 45 13.07 2.17 8.04
CA VAL A 45 13.63 0.92 8.55
C VAL A 45 14.55 0.23 7.53
N TRP A 46 14.34 0.50 6.24
CA TRP A 46 15.15 -0.02 5.13
C TRP A 46 16.32 0.87 4.72
N ASN A 47 16.52 2.06 5.29
CA ASN A 47 17.70 2.91 4.98
C ASN A 47 19.02 2.17 5.19
N SER A 48 19.06 1.20 6.12
CA SER A 48 20.22 0.33 6.33
C SER A 48 20.60 -0.48 5.08
N PHE A 49 19.67 -0.74 4.17
CA PHE A 49 19.94 -1.44 2.91
C PHE A 49 20.83 -0.65 1.96
N LEU A 50 20.90 0.68 2.09
CA LEU A 50 21.84 1.51 1.31
C LEU A 50 23.31 1.11 1.56
N ASN A 51 23.62 0.47 2.69
CA ASN A 51 24.96 -0.05 2.99
C ASN A 51 25.37 -1.23 2.10
N PHE A 52 24.41 -1.85 1.39
CA PHE A 52 24.67 -2.96 0.45
C PHE A 52 24.96 -2.49 -0.98
N THR A 53 25.12 -1.18 -1.19
CA THR A 53 25.42 -0.62 -2.51
C THR A 53 26.70 -1.21 -3.10
N GLY A 54 26.61 -1.68 -4.34
CA GLY A 54 27.68 -2.35 -5.07
C GLY A 54 27.83 -3.84 -4.78
N CYS A 55 26.98 -4.42 -3.92
CA CYS A 55 26.97 -5.87 -3.69
C CYS A 55 26.53 -6.64 -4.93
N HIS A 56 27.26 -7.70 -5.25
CA HIS A 56 27.05 -8.56 -6.41
C HIS A 56 27.39 -10.02 -6.10
N ALA A 57 27.13 -10.90 -7.06
CA ALA A 57 27.31 -12.34 -6.91
C ALA A 57 28.71 -12.73 -6.40
N GLY A 58 28.76 -13.61 -5.39
CA GLY A 58 30.00 -14.07 -4.76
C GLY A 58 30.46 -13.24 -3.56
N MET A 59 29.81 -12.09 -3.28
CA MET A 59 30.06 -11.33 -2.05
C MET A 59 29.28 -11.90 -0.85
N LYS A 60 29.78 -11.62 0.35
CA LYS A 60 29.09 -11.88 1.62
C LYS A 60 29.16 -10.64 2.49
N VAL A 61 28.00 -10.13 2.92
CA VAL A 61 27.91 -8.90 3.70
C VAL A 61 26.93 -9.10 4.85
N ASP A 62 27.39 -8.78 6.07
CA ASP A 62 26.58 -8.94 7.28
C ASP A 62 25.23 -8.21 7.17
N GLY A 63 24.15 -8.91 7.46
CA GLY A 63 22.78 -8.41 7.41
C GLY A 63 22.09 -8.48 6.04
N LEU A 64 22.74 -8.98 4.99
CA LEU A 64 22.14 -9.15 3.66
C LEU A 64 20.93 -10.10 3.69
N TYR A 65 20.86 -11.02 4.66
CA TYR A 65 19.68 -11.85 4.89
C TYR A 65 18.39 -11.02 5.09
N LYS A 66 18.48 -9.81 5.66
CA LYS A 66 17.32 -8.91 5.87
C LYS A 66 16.77 -8.38 4.55
N LEU A 67 17.64 -8.12 3.58
CA LEU A 67 17.21 -7.73 2.24
C LEU A 67 16.55 -8.92 1.51
N LYS A 68 17.00 -10.15 1.74
CA LYS A 68 16.28 -11.34 1.26
C LYS A 68 14.91 -11.48 1.91
N GLN A 69 14.77 -11.15 3.21
CA GLN A 69 13.45 -11.10 3.87
C GLN A 69 12.52 -10.05 3.21
N TYR A 70 13.04 -8.87 2.88
CA TYR A 70 12.31 -7.87 2.09
C TYR A 70 11.81 -8.45 0.76
N PHE A 71 12.70 -9.07 -0.02
CA PHE A 71 12.33 -9.65 -1.31
C PHE A 71 11.36 -10.82 -1.17
N LYS A 72 11.44 -11.60 -0.09
CA LYS A 72 10.46 -12.65 0.22
C LYS A 72 9.09 -12.05 0.54
N HIS A 73 9.04 -11.00 1.36
CA HIS A 73 7.79 -10.34 1.75
C HIS A 73 7.02 -9.81 0.54
N PHE A 74 7.71 -9.21 -0.44
CA PHE A 74 7.07 -8.72 -1.67
C PHE A 74 6.97 -9.76 -2.80
N GLY A 75 7.26 -11.03 -2.52
CA GLY A 75 7.07 -12.17 -3.43
C GLY A 75 8.17 -12.41 -4.48
N TYR A 76 9.22 -11.59 -4.49
CA TYR A 76 10.38 -11.78 -5.39
C TYR A 76 11.20 -13.02 -5.06
N ILE A 77 11.13 -13.49 -3.80
CA ILE A 77 11.59 -14.82 -3.39
C ILE A 77 10.35 -15.64 -3.02
N PRO A 78 10.15 -16.85 -3.57
CA PRO A 78 8.97 -17.66 -3.29
C PRO A 78 8.79 -17.96 -1.80
N GLU A 79 7.55 -17.91 -1.31
CA GLU A 79 7.21 -18.26 0.08
C GLU A 79 7.64 -19.69 0.44
N THR A 80 7.58 -20.60 -0.53
CA THR A 80 7.99 -22.01 -0.43
C THR A 80 9.48 -22.20 -0.19
N HIS A 81 10.29 -21.14 -0.26
CA HIS A 81 11.68 -21.21 0.14
C HIS A 81 11.77 -21.47 1.66
N ALA A 82 12.10 -22.73 1.99
CA ALA A 82 12.05 -23.30 3.34
C ALA A 82 13.34 -23.11 4.17
N GLY A 83 14.28 -22.29 3.71
CA GLY A 83 15.54 -22.03 4.41
C GLY A 83 15.57 -20.70 5.15
N ASN A 84 16.35 -20.62 6.22
CA ASN A 84 16.80 -19.35 6.74
C ASN A 84 17.75 -18.72 5.73
N PHE A 85 17.59 -17.42 5.48
CA PHE A 85 18.47 -16.70 4.60
C PHE A 85 19.87 -16.53 5.21
N THR A 86 20.89 -16.76 4.39
CA THR A 86 22.28 -16.41 4.71
C THR A 86 22.62 -15.02 4.22
N ASP A 87 23.77 -14.51 4.67
CA ASP A 87 24.35 -13.23 4.25
C ASP A 87 25.12 -13.27 2.92
N ASP A 88 25.11 -14.40 2.23
CA ASP A 88 25.78 -14.56 0.95
C ASP A 88 24.92 -13.96 -0.18
N PHE A 89 25.53 -13.26 -1.13
CA PHE A 89 24.85 -12.88 -2.36
C PHE A 89 24.78 -14.09 -3.29
N ASP A 90 23.71 -14.86 -3.14
CA ASP A 90 23.45 -16.09 -3.87
C ASP A 90 22.57 -15.87 -5.12
N ASP A 91 22.37 -16.93 -5.90
CA ASP A 91 21.53 -16.90 -7.10
C ASP A 91 20.07 -16.54 -6.78
N ILE A 92 19.61 -16.81 -5.55
CA ILE A 92 18.25 -16.46 -5.11
C ILE A 92 18.11 -14.94 -5.02
N LEU A 93 19.04 -14.27 -4.33
CA LEU A 93 19.04 -12.81 -4.25
C LEU A 93 19.25 -12.17 -5.63
N LYS A 94 20.18 -12.70 -6.44
CA LYS A 94 20.40 -12.21 -7.80
C LYS A 94 19.11 -12.21 -8.63
N ASN A 95 18.41 -13.35 -8.65
CA ASN A 95 17.16 -13.50 -9.41
C ASN A 95 16.05 -12.57 -8.89
N ALA A 96 15.96 -12.40 -7.57
CA ALA A 96 15.02 -11.48 -6.95
C ALA A 96 15.29 -10.01 -7.34
N VAL A 97 16.57 -9.60 -7.34
CA VAL A 97 17.00 -8.27 -7.75
C VAL A 97 16.71 -8.03 -9.23
N GLU A 98 17.03 -8.97 -10.11
CA GLU A 98 16.72 -8.84 -11.55
C GLU A 98 15.21 -8.70 -11.80
N MET A 99 14.38 -9.48 -11.09
CA MET A 99 12.94 -9.40 -11.21
C MET A 99 12.39 -8.07 -10.68
N TYR A 100 12.92 -7.59 -9.56
CA TYR A 100 12.58 -6.27 -9.01
C TYR A 100 12.93 -5.15 -9.99
N GLN A 101 14.15 -5.17 -10.54
CA GLN A 101 14.59 -4.19 -11.53
C GLN A 101 13.67 -4.18 -12.76
N ARG A 102 13.28 -5.36 -13.26
CA ARG A 102 12.31 -5.46 -14.36
C ARG A 102 10.97 -4.82 -13.98
N ASN A 103 10.38 -5.21 -12.84
CA ASN A 103 9.09 -4.71 -12.35
C ASN A 103 9.01 -3.19 -12.30
N PHE A 104 10.09 -2.56 -11.85
CA PHE A 104 10.18 -1.11 -11.70
C PHE A 104 10.86 -0.39 -12.88
N GLN A 105 11.11 -1.10 -13.99
CA GLN A 105 11.73 -0.55 -15.20
C GLN A 105 13.09 0.12 -14.93
N LEU A 106 13.86 -0.45 -14.01
CA LEU A 106 15.26 -0.11 -13.75
C LEU A 106 16.17 -0.88 -14.72
N ASN A 107 17.44 -0.52 -14.77
CA ASN A 107 18.44 -1.29 -15.50
C ASN A 107 18.58 -2.68 -14.84
N VAL A 108 18.43 -3.74 -15.62
CA VAL A 108 18.50 -5.12 -15.12
C VAL A 108 19.96 -5.53 -15.04
N THR A 109 20.63 -5.17 -13.95
CA THR A 109 22.03 -5.50 -13.66
C THR A 109 22.14 -6.82 -12.89
N GLY A 110 21.13 -7.17 -12.09
CA GLY A 110 21.20 -8.26 -11.11
C GLY A 110 22.13 -7.94 -9.92
N GLU A 111 22.53 -6.68 -9.78
CA GLU A 111 23.40 -6.17 -8.73
C GLU A 111 22.65 -5.17 -7.84
N LEU A 112 23.10 -4.99 -6.61
CA LEU A 112 22.56 -3.97 -5.71
C LEU A 112 23.21 -2.61 -5.99
N ASP A 113 22.94 -2.09 -7.19
CA ASP A 113 23.41 -0.76 -7.61
C ASP A 113 22.67 0.38 -6.91
N ASP A 114 23.23 1.60 -7.03
CA ASP A 114 22.70 2.82 -6.42
C ASP A 114 21.23 3.05 -6.76
N LEU A 115 20.85 2.88 -8.03
CA LEU A 115 19.47 3.12 -8.47
C LEU A 115 18.51 2.12 -7.86
N THR A 116 18.92 0.86 -7.79
CA THR A 116 18.11 -0.23 -7.22
C THR A 116 17.87 -0.01 -5.73
N LEU A 117 18.90 0.24 -4.94
CA LEU A 117 18.75 0.40 -3.50
C LEU A 117 18.05 1.69 -3.11
N ASN A 118 18.34 2.81 -3.79
CA ASN A 118 17.58 4.05 -3.60
C ASN A 118 16.09 3.86 -3.92
N HIS A 119 15.75 2.95 -4.83
CA HIS A 119 14.35 2.60 -5.12
C HIS A 119 13.75 1.63 -4.09
N VAL A 120 14.52 0.64 -3.62
CA VAL A 120 14.11 -0.34 -2.58
C VAL A 120 13.64 0.37 -1.31
N VAL A 121 14.40 1.37 -0.85
CA VAL A 121 14.11 2.07 0.41
C VAL A 121 12.96 3.07 0.33
N ILE A 122 12.35 3.30 -0.84
CA ILE A 122 11.16 4.16 -0.94
C ILE A 122 10.00 3.47 -0.19
N PRO A 123 9.32 4.17 0.75
CA PRO A 123 8.11 3.66 1.41
C PRO A 123 7.05 3.21 0.42
N ARG A 124 6.26 2.21 0.78
CA ARG A 124 5.37 1.54 -0.18
C ARG A 124 4.17 0.86 0.46
N CYS A 125 3.25 0.42 -0.40
CA CYS A 125 2.23 -0.56 -0.05
C CYS A 125 2.86 -1.93 0.30
N GLY A 126 2.25 -2.61 1.27
CA GLY A 126 2.61 -3.94 1.78
C GLY A 126 2.09 -5.12 0.96
N VAL A 127 1.24 -4.88 -0.04
CA VAL A 127 0.79 -5.94 -0.96
C VAL A 127 1.98 -6.46 -1.80
N ALA A 128 2.04 -7.78 -2.03
CA ALA A 128 3.12 -8.38 -2.80
C ALA A 128 3.05 -8.01 -4.29
N ASP A 129 4.22 -7.78 -4.93
CA ASP A 129 4.29 -7.46 -6.37
C ASP A 129 4.24 -8.71 -7.26
N VAL A 130 4.57 -9.86 -6.67
CA VAL A 130 4.74 -11.14 -7.36
C VAL A 130 3.97 -12.20 -6.58
N VAL A 131 3.02 -12.85 -7.23
CA VAL A 131 2.19 -13.90 -6.62
C VAL A 131 2.39 -15.18 -7.42
N ASN A 132 2.71 -16.28 -6.72
CA ASN A 132 2.99 -17.59 -7.35
C ASN A 132 4.06 -17.51 -8.46
N GLY A 133 5.11 -16.71 -8.24
CA GLY A 133 6.23 -16.55 -9.19
C GLY A 133 5.90 -15.73 -10.44
N THR A 134 4.69 -15.18 -10.55
CA THR A 134 4.27 -14.34 -11.66
C THR A 134 4.13 -12.89 -11.21
N SER A 135 4.87 -11.99 -11.85
CA SER A 135 4.70 -10.55 -11.65
C SER A 135 3.43 -10.05 -12.34
N THR A 136 2.58 -9.35 -11.61
CA THR A 136 1.32 -8.79 -12.13
C THR A 136 1.52 -7.41 -12.75
N MET A 137 2.55 -6.66 -12.31
CA MET A 137 2.85 -5.28 -12.71
C MET A 137 3.07 -5.04 -14.22
N HIS A 138 3.35 -6.10 -15.00
CA HIS A 138 3.54 -6.03 -16.46
C HIS A 138 2.59 -6.91 -17.26
N SER A 139 1.60 -7.52 -16.60
CA SER A 139 0.64 -8.43 -17.24
C SER A 139 -0.16 -7.78 -18.38
N GLY A 140 -0.30 -6.45 -18.37
CA GLY A 140 -0.96 -5.64 -19.40
C GLY A 140 -0.16 -5.38 -20.68
N ARG A 141 1.05 -5.96 -20.86
CA ARG A 141 1.81 -5.94 -22.14
C ARG A 141 1.15 -6.74 -23.29
N ARG A 142 -0.19 -6.79 -23.35
CA ARG A 142 -0.91 -7.16 -24.57
C ARG A 142 -1.09 -5.91 -25.43
N THR A 143 -0.36 -5.87 -26.53
CA THR A 143 -0.60 -4.93 -27.62
C THR A 143 -2.02 -5.16 -28.17
N TYR A 144 -2.91 -4.20 -27.97
CA TYR A 144 -4.17 -4.17 -28.71
C TYR A 144 -3.93 -3.36 -29.98
N GLU A 145 -3.98 -4.03 -31.14
CA GLU A 145 -3.99 -3.36 -32.44
C GLU A 145 -5.36 -2.70 -32.63
N VAL A 146 -5.42 -1.37 -32.54
CA VAL A 146 -6.61 -0.63 -32.97
C VAL A 146 -6.34 -0.13 -34.38
N SER A 147 -6.91 -0.82 -35.36
CA SER A 147 -6.88 -0.39 -36.76
C SER A 147 -7.97 0.67 -36.98
N PHE A 148 -7.57 1.94 -37.06
CA PHE A 148 -8.40 2.97 -37.68
C PHE A 148 -8.08 2.97 -39.17
N ALA A 149 -9.10 2.80 -40.00
CA ALA A 149 -8.95 2.85 -41.44
C ALA A 149 -8.27 4.17 -41.87
N GLY A 150 -7.06 4.07 -42.41
CA GLY A 150 -6.40 5.13 -43.18
C GLY A 150 -5.33 5.95 -42.44
N ARG A 151 -4.05 5.66 -42.75
CA ARG A 151 -2.84 6.51 -42.62
C ARG A 151 -2.85 7.59 -41.50
N GLY A 152 -2.47 7.19 -40.29
CA GLY A 152 -2.04 8.09 -39.21
C GLY A 152 -0.92 7.47 -38.36
N PRO A 153 -0.23 8.24 -37.50
CA PRO A 153 0.81 7.71 -36.61
C PRO A 153 0.24 6.61 -35.72
N ARG A 154 0.97 5.49 -35.62
CA ARG A 154 0.59 4.35 -34.79
C ARG A 154 0.85 4.70 -33.32
N PHE A 155 -0.18 4.80 -32.50
CA PHE A 155 -0.04 5.00 -31.05
C PHE A 155 -0.25 3.67 -30.34
N HIS A 156 0.74 3.24 -29.57
CA HIS A 156 0.68 2.03 -28.76
C HIS A 156 0.23 2.39 -27.34
N VAL A 157 -1.00 2.05 -26.95
CA VAL A 157 -1.44 2.14 -25.55
C VAL A 157 -1.13 0.81 -24.87
N VAL A 158 -0.13 0.79 -24.00
CA VAL A 158 0.23 -0.38 -23.19
C VAL A 158 -0.53 -0.28 -21.87
N LYS A 159 -1.38 -1.27 -21.58
CA LYS A 159 -2.05 -1.37 -20.28
C LYS A 159 -1.01 -1.68 -19.21
N ARG A 160 -1.01 -0.94 -18.09
CA ARG A 160 -0.04 -1.14 -17.00
C ARG A 160 -0.72 -1.51 -15.68
N TYR A 161 -2.01 -1.28 -15.56
CA TYR A 161 -2.85 -1.79 -14.50
C TYR A 161 -2.88 -3.33 -14.51
N SER A 162 -3.12 -3.91 -13.35
CA SER A 162 -3.21 -5.35 -13.15
C SER A 162 -4.32 -5.70 -12.14
N PHE A 163 -4.59 -6.99 -11.96
CA PHE A 163 -5.59 -7.50 -11.02
C PHE A 163 -5.01 -8.60 -10.17
N PHE A 164 -5.56 -8.76 -8.97
CA PHE A 164 -5.28 -9.93 -8.16
C PHE A 164 -5.69 -11.21 -8.90
N PRO A 165 -5.03 -12.35 -8.63
CA PRO A 165 -5.41 -13.63 -9.22
C PRO A 165 -6.90 -13.93 -9.04
N GLY A 166 -7.58 -14.26 -10.13
CA GLY A 166 -9.02 -14.50 -10.16
C GLY A 166 -9.89 -13.25 -10.38
N GLU A 167 -9.28 -12.08 -10.59
CA GLU A 167 -9.97 -10.80 -10.87
C GLU A 167 -11.13 -10.53 -9.88
N PRO A 168 -10.86 -10.57 -8.56
CA PRO A 168 -11.89 -10.45 -7.55
C PRO A 168 -12.60 -9.10 -7.64
N ARG A 169 -13.91 -9.12 -7.42
CA ARG A 169 -14.78 -7.94 -7.47
C ARG A 169 -15.92 -8.07 -6.47
N TRP A 170 -16.45 -6.93 -6.04
CA TRP A 170 -17.69 -6.92 -5.27
C TRP A 170 -18.85 -7.50 -6.11
N PRO A 171 -19.76 -8.29 -5.49
CA PRO A 171 -20.85 -8.94 -6.21
C PRO A 171 -21.68 -7.97 -7.05
N GLU A 172 -22.21 -8.42 -8.18
CA GLU A 172 -22.92 -7.54 -9.12
C GLU A 172 -24.14 -6.81 -8.52
N ARG A 173 -24.76 -7.41 -7.51
CA ARG A 173 -25.91 -6.82 -6.80
C ARG A 173 -25.50 -5.91 -5.64
N ARG A 174 -24.22 -5.88 -5.27
CA ARG A 174 -23.67 -5.04 -4.21
C ARG A 174 -23.03 -3.81 -4.86
N ARG A 175 -23.81 -2.73 -4.96
CA ARG A 175 -23.36 -1.45 -5.53
C ARG A 175 -23.18 -0.36 -4.48
N ASP A 176 -23.87 -0.50 -3.36
CA ASP A 176 -23.74 0.37 -2.19
C ASP A 176 -22.89 -0.34 -1.13
N LEU A 177 -21.60 0.00 -1.10
CA LEU A 177 -20.65 -0.55 -0.15
C LEU A 177 -20.61 0.29 1.11
N THR A 178 -20.57 -0.36 2.27
CA THR A 178 -20.37 0.31 3.55
C THR A 178 -18.92 0.21 3.98
N TYR A 179 -18.39 1.29 4.58
CA TYR A 179 -17.07 1.28 5.20
C TYR A 179 -17.13 1.80 6.63
N ALA A 180 -16.29 1.25 7.51
CA ALA A 180 -16.22 1.64 8.91
C ALA A 180 -14.79 1.57 9.44
N PHE A 181 -14.56 2.25 10.56
CA PHE A 181 -13.25 2.32 11.23
C PHE A 181 -13.24 1.48 12.50
N GLU A 182 -12.11 0.83 12.80
CA GLU A 182 -11.92 0.09 14.05
C GLU A 182 -12.12 1.04 15.24
N PRO A 183 -13.16 0.82 16.08
CA PRO A 183 -13.50 1.75 17.16
C PRO A 183 -12.36 1.99 18.15
N ARG A 184 -11.50 0.99 18.38
CA ARG A 184 -10.34 1.11 19.29
C ARG A 184 -9.31 2.14 18.84
N ASN A 185 -9.24 2.46 17.54
CA ASN A 185 -8.33 3.49 17.06
C ASN A 185 -8.77 4.91 17.44
N ALA A 186 -10.04 5.11 17.81
CA ALA A 186 -10.60 6.39 18.24
C ALA A 186 -10.29 7.58 17.30
N LEU A 187 -10.32 7.34 15.97
CA LEU A 187 -9.99 8.35 14.96
C LEU A 187 -10.95 9.55 15.00
N THR A 188 -10.41 10.76 14.82
CA THR A 188 -11.20 11.99 14.70
C THR A 188 -11.95 12.05 13.37
N ASP A 189 -13.03 12.83 13.28
CA ASP A 189 -13.76 13.01 12.02
C ASP A 189 -12.92 13.68 10.93
N GLU A 190 -11.91 14.47 11.31
CA GLU A 190 -10.96 15.05 10.36
C GLU A 190 -10.17 13.95 9.62
N VAL A 191 -9.62 12.98 10.36
CA VAL A 191 -8.93 11.81 9.78
C VAL A 191 -9.90 10.98 8.95
N LYS A 192 -11.09 10.70 9.48
CA LYS A 192 -12.11 9.92 8.75
C LYS A 192 -12.55 10.60 7.44
N SER A 193 -12.54 11.94 7.39
CA SER A 193 -12.87 12.70 6.17
C SER A 193 -11.89 12.48 5.02
N VAL A 194 -10.63 12.13 5.33
CA VAL A 194 -9.60 11.79 4.32
C VAL A 194 -10.06 10.60 3.49
N PHE A 195 -10.56 9.56 4.17
CA PHE A 195 -11.09 8.36 3.52
C PHE A 195 -12.35 8.65 2.74
N SER A 196 -13.25 9.49 3.24
CA SER A 196 -14.43 9.91 2.49
C SER A 196 -14.05 10.53 1.14
N ARG A 197 -13.03 11.41 1.09
CA ARG A 197 -12.52 11.96 -0.17
C ARG A 197 -11.90 10.89 -1.07
N ALA A 198 -11.16 9.95 -0.48
CA ALA A 198 -10.54 8.86 -1.22
C ALA A 198 -11.58 7.94 -1.89
N PHE A 199 -12.66 7.61 -1.18
CA PHE A 199 -13.79 6.85 -1.74
C PHE A 199 -14.54 7.62 -2.83
N VAL A 200 -14.75 8.93 -2.66
CA VAL A 200 -15.40 9.77 -3.69
C VAL A 200 -14.65 9.69 -5.01
N ARG A 201 -13.31 9.77 -5.01
CA ARG A 201 -12.49 9.70 -6.23
C ARG A 201 -12.74 8.43 -7.03
N TRP A 202 -12.86 7.29 -6.37
CA TRP A 202 -13.20 6.03 -7.03
C TRP A 202 -14.67 5.99 -7.45
N GLY A 203 -15.60 6.38 -6.57
CA GLY A 203 -17.04 6.41 -6.87
C GLY A 203 -17.43 7.33 -8.03
N GLU A 204 -16.63 8.35 -8.33
CA GLU A 204 -16.82 9.19 -9.52
C GLU A 204 -16.65 8.40 -10.82
N VAL A 205 -15.76 7.41 -10.88
CA VAL A 205 -15.38 6.75 -12.14
C VAL A 205 -16.03 5.39 -12.38
N ILE A 206 -16.64 4.77 -11.37
CA ILE A 206 -17.34 3.47 -11.43
C ILE A 206 -18.74 3.53 -10.82
N PRO A 207 -19.66 2.59 -11.14
CA PRO A 207 -21.02 2.59 -10.61
C PRO A 207 -21.12 1.99 -9.19
N LEU A 208 -20.21 2.36 -8.28
CA LEU A 208 -20.25 2.00 -6.86
C LEU A 208 -20.43 3.24 -6.01
N THR A 209 -21.23 3.13 -4.94
CA THR A 209 -21.35 4.14 -3.90
C THR A 209 -20.72 3.64 -2.62
N PHE A 210 -20.21 4.56 -1.81
CA PHE A 210 -19.54 4.25 -0.55
C PHE A 210 -20.18 5.06 0.57
N THR A 211 -20.70 4.37 1.57
CA THR A 211 -21.37 5.01 2.72
C THR A 211 -20.64 4.66 4.01
N ARG A 212 -20.24 5.69 4.77
CA ARG A 212 -19.67 5.48 6.09
C ARG A 212 -20.73 4.87 7.02
N SER A 213 -20.37 3.79 7.68
CA SER A 213 -21.15 3.12 8.72
C SER A 213 -20.46 3.28 10.07
N GLU A 214 -21.24 3.31 11.14
CA GLU A 214 -20.74 3.28 12.51
C GLU A 214 -20.58 1.84 13.04
N THR A 215 -21.06 0.84 12.29
CA THR A 215 -20.95 -0.58 12.67
C THR A 215 -19.78 -1.26 11.95
N PHE A 216 -18.66 -1.38 12.65
CA PHE A 216 -17.43 -1.97 12.10
C PHE A 216 -17.58 -3.43 11.67
N SER A 217 -18.21 -4.28 12.49
CA SER A 217 -18.24 -5.73 12.29
C SER A 217 -18.97 -6.18 11.02
N THR A 218 -20.01 -5.46 10.61
CA THR A 218 -20.88 -5.82 9.47
C THR A 218 -20.66 -4.96 8.22
N SER A 219 -19.70 -4.02 8.26
CA SER A 219 -19.38 -3.22 7.09
C SER A 219 -18.63 -4.04 6.04
N ASP A 220 -18.89 -3.77 4.75
CA ASP A 220 -18.19 -4.45 3.65
C ASP A 220 -16.69 -4.18 3.73
N ILE A 221 -16.32 -2.93 4.02
CA ILE A 221 -14.94 -2.46 4.15
C ILE A 221 -14.65 -2.07 5.60
N ARG A 222 -13.52 -2.55 6.12
CA ARG A 222 -13.08 -2.38 7.51
C ARG A 222 -11.68 -1.79 7.54
N ILE A 223 -11.58 -0.56 8.01
CA ILE A 223 -10.34 0.21 8.07
C ILE A 223 -9.82 0.23 9.50
N GLY A 224 -8.56 -0.14 9.71
CA GLY A 224 -7.91 -0.09 11.02
C GLY A 224 -6.47 0.40 10.92
N PHE A 225 -5.99 1.01 12.01
CA PHE A 225 -4.59 1.35 12.20
C PHE A 225 -4.00 0.45 13.28
N TYR A 226 -2.81 -0.08 13.06
CA TYR A 226 -2.18 -1.04 13.96
C TYR A 226 -0.76 -0.57 14.26
N SER A 227 -0.47 -0.35 15.54
CA SER A 227 0.83 0.14 16.03
C SER A 227 1.64 -0.98 16.68
N GLY A 228 2.95 -0.76 16.74
CA GLY A 228 3.92 -1.68 17.30
C GLY A 228 4.39 -2.66 16.24
N SER A 229 5.66 -2.52 15.82
CA SER A 229 6.37 -3.46 14.95
C SER A 229 6.03 -4.91 15.32
N GLY A 230 5.15 -5.57 14.56
CA GLY A 230 4.58 -6.82 15.03
C GLY A 230 3.27 -7.24 14.36
N ASP A 231 2.89 -8.48 14.66
CA ASP A 231 1.71 -9.14 14.11
C ASP A 231 0.42 -8.54 14.68
N HIS A 232 -0.46 -8.05 13.82
CA HIS A 232 -1.83 -7.64 14.15
C HIS A 232 -2.86 -8.69 13.76
N GLY A 233 -2.45 -9.95 13.60
CA GLY A 233 -3.32 -11.12 13.51
C GLY A 233 -3.76 -11.47 12.09
N ASP A 234 -3.07 -10.95 11.07
CA ASP A 234 -3.33 -11.26 9.65
C ASP A 234 -2.14 -11.88 8.92
N GLY A 235 -1.02 -12.13 9.62
CA GLY A 235 0.20 -12.70 9.05
C GLY A 235 1.03 -11.73 8.21
N SER A 236 0.66 -10.45 8.15
CA SER A 236 1.37 -9.38 7.42
C SER A 236 1.74 -8.25 8.40
N PRO A 237 2.69 -8.46 9.34
CA PRO A 237 3.06 -7.48 10.35
C PRO A 237 3.63 -6.20 9.73
N PHE A 238 3.35 -5.05 10.35
CA PHE A 238 4.01 -3.78 10.00
C PHE A 238 5.45 -3.72 10.54
N ASP A 239 6.28 -2.91 9.89
CA ASP A 239 7.73 -2.83 10.14
C ASP A 239 8.15 -1.59 10.94
N GLY A 240 7.20 -0.76 11.37
CA GLY A 240 7.46 0.48 12.08
C GLY A 240 7.70 1.65 11.12
N PRO A 241 8.27 2.77 11.57
CA PRO A 241 8.21 3.99 10.76
C PRO A 241 8.99 3.94 9.43
N GLY A 242 8.34 4.34 8.34
CA GLY A 242 8.79 4.14 6.97
C GLY A 242 8.41 2.75 6.46
N GLY A 243 9.10 2.25 5.42
CA GLY A 243 8.86 0.87 4.99
C GLY A 243 7.45 0.62 4.42
N VAL A 244 6.68 -0.25 5.08
CA VAL A 244 5.31 -0.61 4.71
C VAL A 244 4.30 0.33 5.37
N LEU A 245 3.59 1.08 4.54
CA LEU A 245 2.66 2.12 5.01
C LEU A 245 1.25 1.60 5.31
N ALA A 246 0.80 0.62 4.54
CA ALA A 246 -0.53 0.05 4.58
C ALA A 246 -0.60 -1.21 3.71
N HIS A 247 -1.66 -1.99 3.90
CA HIS A 247 -2.06 -3.05 2.97
C HIS A 247 -3.57 -3.28 3.02
N ALA A 248 -4.11 -3.79 1.93
CA ALA A 248 -5.53 -4.10 1.79
C ALA A 248 -5.76 -5.51 1.22
N PHE A 249 -6.93 -6.05 1.55
CA PHE A 249 -7.35 -7.38 1.11
C PHE A 249 -8.42 -7.24 0.03
N PRO A 250 -8.26 -7.91 -1.13
CA PRO A 250 -9.17 -7.74 -2.25
C PRO A 250 -10.60 -8.20 -1.93
N PRO A 251 -11.58 -7.83 -2.78
CA PRO A 251 -12.96 -8.27 -2.62
C PRO A 251 -13.09 -9.80 -2.46
N THR A 252 -13.99 -10.30 -1.61
CA THR A 252 -14.90 -9.57 -0.72
C THR A 252 -14.39 -9.49 0.72
N ASN A 253 -13.09 -9.59 0.95
CA ASN A 253 -12.51 -9.58 2.30
C ASN A 253 -12.68 -8.21 2.97
N GLY A 254 -12.33 -7.14 2.23
CA GLY A 254 -12.64 -5.76 2.58
C GLY A 254 -11.84 -5.19 3.76
N ARG A 255 -10.88 -5.92 4.33
CA ARG A 255 -9.97 -5.39 5.34
C ARG A 255 -8.94 -4.46 4.71
N CYS A 256 -8.63 -3.37 5.39
CA CYS A 256 -7.65 -2.37 4.99
C CYS A 256 -6.93 -1.89 6.25
N HIS A 257 -5.63 -2.13 6.32
CA HIS A 257 -4.82 -1.85 7.51
C HIS A 257 -3.79 -0.79 7.17
N PHE A 258 -3.61 0.17 8.08
CA PHE A 258 -2.61 1.23 8.00
C PHE A 258 -1.61 1.07 9.13
N ASP A 259 -0.35 1.37 8.85
CA ASP A 259 0.66 1.38 9.89
C ASP A 259 0.39 2.53 10.87
N GLY A 260 0.18 2.15 12.12
CA GLY A 260 -0.07 3.04 13.24
C GLY A 260 1.20 3.65 13.83
N ASP A 261 2.38 3.29 13.36
CA ASP A 261 3.67 3.85 13.78
C ASP A 261 4.12 5.02 12.87
N GLU A 262 3.30 5.35 11.87
CA GLU A 262 3.58 6.38 10.87
C GLU A 262 3.15 7.79 11.26
N ASN A 263 3.83 8.75 10.63
CA ASN A 263 3.49 10.18 10.70
C ASN A 263 2.73 10.60 9.43
N TRP A 264 1.42 10.70 9.57
CA TRP A 264 0.46 10.96 8.52
C TRP A 264 0.18 12.46 8.35
N LEU A 265 0.33 12.94 7.12
CA LEU A 265 -0.23 14.20 6.70
C LEU A 265 -1.68 14.02 6.29
N ILE A 266 -2.56 14.76 6.94
CA ILE A 266 -4.00 14.80 6.63
C ILE A 266 -4.40 16.07 5.90
N SER A 267 -3.42 16.91 5.51
CA SER A 267 -3.62 18.17 4.81
C SER A 267 -4.59 18.04 3.64
N GLY A 268 -5.59 18.91 3.64
CA GLY A 268 -6.76 18.84 2.75
C GLY A 268 -6.76 19.85 1.61
N ASN A 269 -7.40 19.40 0.52
CA ASN A 269 -7.90 20.08 -0.69
C ASN A 269 -6.86 20.52 -1.73
N GLY A 270 -6.63 19.62 -2.69
CA GLY A 270 -5.84 19.83 -3.90
C GLY A 270 -5.67 18.54 -4.71
N GLY A 271 -5.10 18.68 -5.90
CA GLY A 271 -4.63 17.54 -6.71
C GLY A 271 -3.30 16.98 -6.20
N ASN A 272 -2.50 16.44 -7.12
CA ASN A 272 -1.16 15.97 -6.81
C ASN A 272 -0.25 17.14 -6.39
N GLY A 273 0.80 16.86 -5.61
CA GLY A 273 1.69 17.90 -5.09
C GLY A 273 2.96 17.39 -4.41
N ARG A 274 3.84 18.31 -4.01
CA ARG A 274 5.03 18.04 -3.21
C ARG A 274 5.03 18.92 -1.96
N PHE A 275 5.44 18.35 -0.85
CA PHE A 275 5.57 19.02 0.43
C PHE A 275 7.04 19.02 0.87
N ASN A 276 7.48 20.09 1.53
CA ASN A 276 8.80 20.13 2.15
C ASN A 276 8.78 19.42 3.51
N THR A 277 8.59 18.09 3.46
CA THR A 277 8.48 17.22 4.62
C THR A 277 8.79 15.77 4.24
N ARG A 278 9.12 14.95 5.23
CA ARG A 278 9.29 13.49 5.09
C ARG A 278 8.07 12.69 5.55
N ALA A 279 6.99 13.36 5.95
CA ALA A 279 5.73 12.70 6.27
C ALA A 279 5.02 12.19 5.00
N VAL A 280 4.17 11.18 5.18
CA VAL A 280 3.42 10.51 4.12
C VAL A 280 2.01 11.07 4.08
N ASP A 281 1.49 11.36 2.89
CA ASP A 281 0.13 11.86 2.69
C ASP A 281 -0.88 10.72 2.83
N LEU A 282 -1.75 10.79 3.85
CA LEU A 282 -2.70 9.71 4.17
C LEU A 282 -3.74 9.50 3.06
N GLU A 283 -4.14 10.56 2.35
CA GLU A 283 -5.10 10.42 1.25
C GLU A 283 -4.48 9.64 0.09
N SER A 284 -3.20 9.85 -0.20
CA SER A 284 -2.48 9.15 -1.27
C SER A 284 -2.44 7.64 -1.01
N VAL A 285 -2.13 7.24 0.24
CA VAL A 285 -2.15 5.83 0.65
C VAL A 285 -3.58 5.29 0.63
N ALA A 286 -4.54 6.02 1.18
CA ALA A 286 -5.94 5.58 1.18
C ALA A 286 -6.51 5.38 -0.23
N VAL A 287 -6.24 6.28 -1.19
CA VAL A 287 -6.71 6.10 -2.57
C VAL A 287 -6.08 4.85 -3.19
N HIS A 288 -4.80 4.57 -2.93
CA HIS A 288 -4.13 3.35 -3.39
C HIS A 288 -4.76 2.08 -2.79
N GLU A 289 -4.88 2.00 -1.46
CA GLU A 289 -5.44 0.82 -0.80
C GLU A 289 -6.90 0.57 -1.18
N ILE A 290 -7.68 1.63 -1.44
CA ILE A 290 -9.04 1.48 -1.97
C ILE A 290 -9.04 0.84 -3.36
N GLY A 291 -8.03 1.09 -4.21
CA GLY A 291 -7.91 0.38 -5.48
C GLY A 291 -7.78 -1.14 -5.29
N HIS A 292 -7.03 -1.58 -4.27
CA HIS A 292 -6.96 -3.00 -3.88
C HIS A 292 -8.29 -3.52 -3.36
N LEU A 293 -8.98 -2.74 -2.51
CA LEU A 293 -10.35 -3.05 -2.05
C LEU A 293 -11.36 -3.14 -3.21
N LEU A 294 -11.01 -2.66 -4.41
CA LEU A 294 -11.81 -2.76 -5.62
C LEU A 294 -11.33 -3.89 -6.55
N GLY A 295 -10.23 -4.57 -6.24
CA GLY A 295 -9.71 -5.71 -7.00
C GLY A 295 -8.53 -5.38 -7.92
N LEU A 296 -8.07 -4.14 -7.96
CA LEU A 296 -6.85 -3.77 -8.67
C LEU A 296 -5.63 -4.31 -7.95
N ASP A 297 -4.62 -4.70 -8.71
CA ASP A 297 -3.28 -4.99 -8.22
C ASP A 297 -2.31 -3.91 -8.73
N HIS A 298 -1.05 -3.97 -8.29
CA HIS A 298 -0.07 -2.93 -8.53
C HIS A 298 0.15 -2.63 -10.02
N SER A 299 0.30 -1.34 -10.33
CA SER A 299 0.63 -0.83 -11.66
C SER A 299 2.12 -0.50 -11.77
N SER A 300 2.73 -0.90 -12.89
CA SER A 300 4.09 -0.47 -13.24
C SER A 300 4.18 0.99 -13.73
N ALA A 301 3.06 1.69 -13.89
CA ALA A 301 3.07 3.09 -14.28
C ALA A 301 3.43 3.98 -13.08
N VAL A 302 4.64 4.57 -13.08
CA VAL A 302 5.15 5.43 -11.99
C VAL A 302 4.16 6.53 -11.54
N GLY A 303 3.40 7.10 -12.48
CA GLY A 303 2.42 8.14 -12.17
C GLY A 303 1.07 7.64 -11.68
N ALA A 304 0.75 6.35 -11.83
CA ALA A 304 -0.52 5.77 -11.43
C ALA A 304 -0.66 5.76 -9.90
N VAL A 305 -1.89 5.93 -9.42
CA VAL A 305 -2.16 5.80 -7.99
C VAL A 305 -1.82 4.38 -7.54
N MET A 306 -2.14 3.36 -8.34
CA MET A 306 -1.82 1.95 -8.08
C MET A 306 -0.34 1.58 -8.20
N ASN A 307 0.58 2.52 -8.46
CA ASN A 307 1.99 2.22 -8.29
C ASN A 307 2.33 2.07 -6.80
N PRO A 308 3.02 0.99 -6.39
CA PRO A 308 3.21 0.66 -4.98
C PRO A 308 4.14 1.62 -4.24
N LYS A 309 5.01 2.35 -4.95
CA LYS A 309 5.95 3.27 -4.32
C LYS A 309 5.26 4.59 -3.98
N MET A 310 5.47 5.03 -2.74
CA MET A 310 4.86 6.20 -2.14
C MET A 310 5.93 7.06 -1.49
N PRO A 311 6.68 7.84 -2.29
CA PRO A 311 7.73 8.70 -1.74
C PRO A 311 7.14 9.71 -0.76
N SER A 312 7.78 9.81 0.41
CA SER A 312 7.48 10.84 1.40
C SER A 312 7.47 12.25 0.80
N GLY A 313 6.64 13.13 1.35
CA GLY A 313 6.52 14.50 0.87
C GLY A 313 5.89 14.62 -0.53
N THR A 314 5.23 13.57 -1.02
CA THR A 314 4.44 13.63 -2.25
C THR A 314 2.97 13.38 -1.96
N ARG A 315 2.11 13.95 -2.81
CA ARG A 315 0.67 13.71 -2.82
C ARG A 315 0.28 13.17 -4.19
N LYS A 316 -0.33 11.99 -4.22
CA LYS A 316 -0.73 11.23 -5.42
C LYS A 316 -2.16 10.73 -5.23
N VAL A 317 -3.12 11.59 -5.55
CA VAL A 317 -4.56 11.36 -5.29
C VAL A 317 -5.42 11.47 -6.55
N VAL A 318 -4.87 11.96 -7.66
CA VAL A 318 -5.59 12.06 -8.94
C VAL A 318 -5.44 10.73 -9.67
N LEU A 319 -6.57 10.06 -9.93
CA LEU A 319 -6.61 8.83 -10.72
C LEU A 319 -6.12 9.10 -12.14
N THR A 320 -5.15 8.32 -12.60
CA THR A 320 -4.65 8.38 -13.97
C THR A 320 -5.55 7.58 -14.91
N THR A 321 -5.33 7.71 -16.22
CA THR A 321 -6.00 6.86 -17.22
C THR A 321 -5.79 5.37 -16.94
N ASP A 322 -4.61 4.97 -16.47
CA ASP A 322 -4.31 3.57 -16.14
C ASP A 322 -5.18 3.07 -14.97
N ASP A 323 -5.32 3.87 -13.91
CA ASP A 323 -6.16 3.56 -12.75
C ASP A 323 -7.65 3.47 -13.15
N VAL A 324 -8.13 4.44 -13.94
CA VAL A 324 -9.53 4.54 -14.38
C VAL A 324 -9.90 3.41 -15.33
N GLU A 325 -9.04 3.08 -16.30
CA GLU A 325 -9.28 1.97 -17.23
C GLU A 325 -9.28 0.62 -16.49
N GLY A 326 -8.35 0.42 -15.56
CA GLY A 326 -8.28 -0.80 -14.76
C GLY A 326 -9.56 -1.04 -13.97
N VAL A 327 -10.00 -0.05 -13.19
CA VAL A 327 -11.19 -0.22 -12.34
C VAL A 327 -12.46 -0.35 -13.18
N ARG A 328 -12.55 0.35 -14.32
CA ARG A 328 -13.70 0.25 -15.22
C ARG A 328 -13.77 -1.08 -15.96
N SER A 329 -12.66 -1.80 -16.15
CA SER A 329 -12.77 -3.16 -16.68
C SER A 329 -13.39 -4.15 -15.69
N LEU A 330 -13.38 -3.85 -14.38
CA LEU A 330 -14.06 -4.68 -13.37
C LEU A 330 -15.54 -4.32 -13.20
N TYR A 331 -15.87 -3.01 -13.20
CA TYR A 331 -17.20 -2.52 -12.81
C TYR A 331 -17.98 -1.77 -13.89
N GLY A 332 -17.35 -1.45 -15.02
CA GLY A 332 -17.90 -0.52 -16.02
C GLY A 332 -17.74 0.95 -15.63
N ALA A 333 -18.10 1.84 -16.55
CA ALA A 333 -18.06 3.28 -16.30
C ALA A 333 -19.27 3.73 -15.47
N ASN A 334 -19.07 4.72 -14.59
CA ASN A 334 -20.18 5.38 -13.93
C ASN A 334 -21.05 6.13 -14.98
N PRO A 335 -22.34 5.78 -15.14
CA PRO A 335 -23.22 6.44 -16.11
C PRO A 335 -23.48 7.92 -15.78
N ASN A 336 -23.26 8.33 -14.53
CA ASN A 336 -23.41 9.71 -14.07
C ASN A 336 -22.09 10.52 -14.13
N PHE A 337 -21.01 9.95 -14.68
CA PHE A 337 -19.74 10.66 -14.82
C PHE A 337 -19.82 11.74 -15.90
N ILE A 338 -20.05 12.98 -15.49
CA ILE A 338 -19.91 14.16 -16.34
C ILE A 338 -18.42 14.51 -16.35
N GLY A 339 -17.65 13.87 -17.23
CA GLY A 339 -16.22 14.12 -17.33
C GLY A 339 -15.92 15.62 -17.55
N SER A 340 -15.09 16.21 -16.68
CA SER A 340 -14.38 17.44 -17.01
C SER A 340 -13.43 17.11 -18.18
N THR A 341 -13.88 17.40 -19.38
CA THR A 341 -13.09 17.35 -20.60
C THR A 341 -12.23 18.61 -20.67
N THR A 342 -11.17 18.69 -19.86
CA THR A 342 -10.05 19.57 -20.21
C THR A 342 -9.23 18.91 -21.31
N ARG A 343 -9.80 18.88 -22.52
CA ARG A 343 -9.01 18.73 -23.75
C ARG A 343 -8.17 20.01 -23.87
N PRO A 344 -6.83 19.96 -23.90
CA PRO A 344 -6.06 21.15 -24.24
C PRO A 344 -6.44 21.57 -25.66
N PRO A 345 -6.56 22.88 -25.95
CA PRO A 345 -6.81 23.34 -27.31
C PRO A 345 -5.65 22.90 -28.25
N PRO A 346 -5.94 22.77 -29.55
CA PRO A 346 -4.99 22.26 -30.55
C PRO A 346 -3.68 23.05 -30.63
#